data_AF-A0A139DFF6-F1
#
_entry.id   AF-A0A139DFF6-F1
#
_cell.length_a   1.000
_cell.length_b   1.000
_cell.length_c   1.000
_cell.angle_alpha   90.00
_cell.angle_beta   90.00
_cell.angle_gamma   90.00
#
_symmetry.space_group_name_H-M   'P 1'
#
loop_
_entity.id
_entity.type
_entity.pdbx_description
1 polymer ?
#
loop_
_entity_poly.entity_id
_entity_poly.type
_entity_poly.pdbx_seq_one_letter_code
_entity_poly.pdbx_strand_id
1 'polypeptide(L)'
;MKAYFHPHQDLHVPKTYFTRGQMREPQEVPARTELMLEGLRSMGISVLQPADQGSAPISKVHDLGYLRFLESAHRRWSEMGDWGDEVISNIWVRSPNALQGILAEAARYQADGSCPIGKGTWEAAYWSAQTALG
;
A
#
# COMPACT_ATOMS: atom_id res chain seq x y z
N MET A 1 -10.01 -26.48 1.81
CA MET A 1 -9.60 -25.15 1.32
C MET A 1 -8.32 -24.76 2.05
N LYS A 2 -7.35 -24.12 1.38
CA LYS A 2 -6.18 -23.51 2.03
C LYS A 2 -6.40 -22.00 2.07
N ALA A 3 -5.97 -21.36 3.15
CA ALA A 3 -5.91 -19.91 3.25
C ALA A 3 -4.47 -19.48 3.49
N TYR A 4 -4.10 -18.30 2.99
CA TYR A 4 -2.78 -17.72 3.17
C TYR A 4 -2.90 -16.34 3.78
N PHE A 5 -1.96 -16.00 4.67
CA PHE A 5 -1.83 -14.68 5.26
C PHE A 5 -0.40 -14.49 5.78
N HIS A 6 0.13 -13.29 5.65
CA HIS A 6 1.42 -12.91 6.21
C HIS A 6 1.24 -11.73 7.19
N PRO A 7 1.74 -11.82 8.43
CA PRO A 7 1.53 -10.78 9.46
C PRO A 7 1.98 -9.37 9.06
N HIS A 8 2.95 -9.24 8.15
CA HIS A 8 3.42 -7.92 7.71
C HIS A 8 2.36 -7.14 6.91
N GLN A 9 1.28 -7.79 6.46
CA GLN A 9 0.14 -7.08 5.85
C GLN A 9 -0.49 -6.06 6.83
N ASP A 10 -0.41 -6.31 8.14
CA ASP A 10 -0.95 -5.40 9.16
C ASP A 10 -0.03 -4.20 9.47
N LEU A 11 1.11 -4.07 8.78
CA LEU A 11 1.99 -2.90 8.90
C LEU A 11 1.43 -1.65 8.19
N HIS A 12 0.43 -1.80 7.33
CA HIS A 12 -0.22 -0.68 6.66
C HIS A 12 -1.32 -0.08 7.57
N VAL A 13 -0.99 1.02 8.22
CA VAL A 13 -1.92 1.75 9.12
C VAL A 13 -1.86 3.25 8.86
N PRO A 14 -2.24 3.71 7.64
CA PRO A 14 -2.29 5.13 7.36
C PRO A 14 -3.42 5.81 8.17
N LYS A 15 -3.34 7.12 8.31
CA LYS A 15 -4.28 7.97 9.07
C LYS A 15 -4.95 9.03 8.21
N THR A 16 -4.39 9.35 7.06
CA THR A 16 -4.85 10.46 6.23
C THR A 16 -5.62 9.94 5.02
N TYR A 17 -6.89 10.31 4.94
CA TYR A 17 -7.76 9.90 3.84
C TYR A 17 -8.65 11.07 3.43
N PHE A 18 -8.52 11.51 2.18
CA PHE A 18 -9.27 12.65 1.65
C PHE A 18 -10.28 12.18 0.61
N THR A 19 -11.56 12.44 0.87
CA THR A 19 -12.63 12.14 -0.09
C THR A 19 -13.81 13.08 0.09
N ARG A 20 -14.45 13.43 -1.03
CA ARG A 20 -15.69 14.25 -1.05
C ARG A 20 -15.54 15.56 -0.24
N GLY A 21 -14.40 16.23 -0.42
CA GLY A 21 -14.11 17.55 0.16
C GLY A 21 -13.71 17.54 1.65
N GLN A 22 -13.48 16.38 2.27
CA GLN A 22 -13.16 16.29 3.69
C GLN A 22 -12.09 15.22 3.98
N MET A 23 -11.27 15.48 5.01
CA MET A 23 -10.50 14.42 5.66
C MET A 23 -11.44 13.50 6.42
N ARG A 24 -11.19 12.19 6.37
CA ARG A 24 -11.97 11.17 7.06
C ARG A 24 -11.04 10.12 7.67
N GLU A 25 -11.59 9.37 8.61
CA GLU A 25 -10.92 8.19 9.15
C GLU A 25 -10.80 7.10 8.07
N PRO A 26 -9.61 6.49 7.92
CA PRO A 26 -9.42 5.30 7.09
C PRO A 26 -10.32 4.15 7.53
N GLN A 27 -10.93 3.49 6.54
CA GLN A 27 -11.83 2.34 6.77
C GLN A 27 -11.12 1.00 6.55
N GLU A 28 -10.03 1.02 5.77
CA GLU A 28 -9.13 -0.11 5.57
C GLU A 28 -8.18 -0.14 6.77
N VAL A 29 -8.45 -1.01 7.74
CA VAL A 29 -7.74 -1.08 9.02
C VAL A 29 -7.37 -2.52 9.36
N PRO A 30 -6.26 -2.76 10.10
CA PRO A 30 -5.80 -4.10 10.45
C PRO A 30 -6.86 -4.99 11.14
N ALA A 31 -7.78 -4.39 11.90
CA ALA A 31 -8.87 -5.13 12.55
C ALA A 31 -9.73 -5.93 11.56
N ARG A 32 -9.80 -5.53 10.28
CA ARG A 32 -10.49 -6.29 9.22
C ARG A 32 -9.85 -7.67 9.02
N THR A 33 -8.52 -7.72 9.00
CA THR A 33 -7.74 -8.95 8.85
C THR A 33 -8.00 -9.90 10.02
N GLU A 34 -7.95 -9.39 11.25
CA GLU A 34 -8.16 -10.18 12.47
C GLU A 34 -9.52 -10.92 12.42
N LEU A 35 -10.59 -10.20 12.07
CA LEU A 35 -11.93 -10.78 11.94
C LEU A 35 -12.01 -11.84 10.84
N MET A 36 -11.32 -11.66 9.71
CA MET A 36 -11.27 -12.68 8.66
C MET A 36 -10.52 -13.95 9.12
N LEU A 37 -9.40 -13.79 9.84
CA LEU A 37 -8.63 -14.90 10.38
C LEU A 37 -9.43 -15.68 11.44
N GLU A 38 -10.17 -14.97 12.30
CA GLU A 38 -11.09 -15.60 13.26
C GLU A 38 -12.18 -16.42 12.54
N GLY A 39 -12.80 -15.84 11.51
CA GLY A 39 -13.78 -16.53 10.66
C GLY A 39 -13.22 -17.83 10.08
N LEU A 40 -12.03 -17.79 9.47
CA LEU A 40 -11.36 -18.98 8.93
C LEU A 40 -11.07 -20.03 10.01
N ARG A 41 -10.59 -19.61 11.18
CA ARG A 41 -10.32 -20.52 12.32
C ARG A 41 -11.61 -21.19 12.82
N SER A 42 -12.71 -20.45 12.93
CA SER A 42 -14.01 -20.99 13.36
C SER A 42 -14.56 -22.08 12.44
N MET A 43 -14.16 -22.03 11.16
CA MET A 43 -14.50 -23.04 10.15
C MET A 43 -13.49 -24.20 10.09
N GLY A 44 -12.47 -24.20 10.96
CA GLY A 44 -11.40 -25.20 10.95
C GLY A 44 -10.46 -25.10 9.74
N ILE A 45 -10.40 -23.93 9.07
CA ILE A 45 -9.51 -23.70 7.92
C ILE A 45 -8.14 -23.27 8.43
N SER A 46 -7.09 -24.01 8.07
CA SER A 46 -5.72 -23.62 8.39
C SER A 46 -5.27 -22.42 7.54
N VAL A 47 -4.62 -21.47 8.21
CA VAL A 47 -4.01 -20.31 7.59
C VAL A 47 -2.49 -20.53 7.55
N LEU A 48 -1.93 -20.51 6.36
CA LEU A 48 -0.51 -20.70 6.09
C LEU A 48 0.14 -19.35 5.77
N GLN A 49 1.46 -19.24 5.98
CA GLN A 49 2.19 -18.08 5.46
C GLN A 49 2.59 -18.33 4.01
N PRO A 50 2.43 -17.35 3.10
CA PRO A 50 2.93 -17.48 1.74
C PRO A 50 4.46 -17.50 1.73
N ALA A 51 5.04 -18.18 0.75
CA ALA A 51 6.47 -18.08 0.48
C ALA A 51 6.78 -16.75 -0.24
N ASP A 52 7.98 -16.23 -0.05
CA ASP A 52 8.48 -15.11 -0.83
C ASP A 52 8.88 -15.58 -2.24
N GLN A 53 8.09 -15.19 -3.25
CA GLN A 53 8.34 -15.48 -4.66
C GLN A 53 9.06 -14.33 -5.39
N GLY A 54 9.51 -13.32 -4.65
CA GLY A 54 10.17 -12.14 -5.19
C GLY A 54 9.20 -11.16 -5.86
N SER A 55 9.76 -10.06 -6.37
CA SER A 55 9.01 -9.03 -7.10
C SER A 55 8.80 -9.35 -8.59
N ALA A 56 9.45 -10.39 -9.11
CA ALA A 56 9.38 -10.74 -10.54
C ALA A 56 7.95 -11.08 -11.03
N PRO A 57 7.09 -11.80 -10.27
CA PRO A 57 5.69 -11.97 -10.67
C PRO A 57 4.90 -10.66 -10.64
N ILE A 58 5.16 -9.79 -9.65
CA ILE A 58 4.47 -8.50 -9.48
C ILE A 58 4.79 -7.55 -10.66
N SER A 59 6.06 -7.52 -11.09
CA SER A 59 6.52 -6.66 -12.19
C SER A 59 6.08 -7.13 -13.58
N LYS A 60 5.48 -8.33 -13.71
CA LYS A 60 4.80 -8.73 -14.96
C LYS A 60 3.50 -7.98 -15.20
N VAL A 61 2.90 -7.41 -14.15
CA VAL A 61 1.64 -6.67 -14.21
C VAL A 61 1.85 -5.18 -14.01
N HIS A 62 2.69 -4.80 -13.04
CA HIS A 62 2.91 -3.41 -12.67
C HIS A 62 4.15 -2.81 -13.33
N ASP A 63 4.02 -1.55 -13.75
CA ASP A 63 5.13 -0.76 -14.26
C ASP A 63 6.27 -0.65 -13.21
N LEU A 64 7.52 -0.75 -13.68
CA LEU A 64 8.68 -0.68 -12.81
C LEU A 64 8.89 0.72 -12.20
N GLY A 65 8.50 1.78 -12.91
CA GLY A 65 8.52 3.14 -12.38
C GLY A 65 7.57 3.28 -11.18
N TYR A 66 6.35 2.76 -11.31
CA TYR A 66 5.39 2.70 -10.21
C TYR A 66 5.89 1.89 -9.01
N LEU A 67 6.44 0.69 -9.24
CA LEU A 67 6.94 -0.14 -8.14
C LEU A 67 8.10 0.52 -7.38
N ARG A 68 9.06 1.12 -8.10
CA ARG A 68 10.16 1.87 -7.48
C ARG A 68 9.69 3.11 -6.73
N PHE A 69 8.66 3.79 -7.26
CA PHE A 69 8.00 4.87 -6.53
C PHE A 69 7.42 4.33 -5.23
N LEU A 70 6.54 3.32 -5.29
CA LEU A 70 5.86 2.79 -4.11
C LEU A 70 6.83 2.32 -3.01
N GLU A 71 7.91 1.65 -3.39
CA GLU A 71 8.95 1.18 -2.46
C GLU A 71 9.72 2.33 -1.79
N SER A 72 10.01 3.41 -2.52
CA SER A 72 10.88 4.48 -2.04
C SER A 72 10.15 5.74 -1.54
N ALA A 73 8.86 5.88 -1.86
CA ALA A 73 8.13 7.14 -1.73
C ALA A 73 8.11 7.66 -0.30
N HIS A 74 7.74 6.82 0.67
CA HIS A 74 7.69 7.22 2.08
C HIS A 74 9.05 7.74 2.56
N ARG A 75 10.14 6.99 2.32
CA ARG A 75 11.50 7.40 2.73
C ARG A 75 11.88 8.76 2.15
N ARG A 76 11.61 8.98 0.86
CA ARG A 76 11.92 10.26 0.17
C ARG A 76 11.00 11.39 0.62
N TRP A 77 9.76 11.10 0.97
CA TRP A 77 8.79 12.07 1.48
C TRP A 77 9.16 12.55 2.88
N SER A 78 9.62 11.65 3.76
CA SER A 78 10.08 12.00 5.12
C SER A 78 11.26 12.98 5.12
N GLU A 79 11.98 13.12 4.01
CA GLU A 79 13.06 14.11 3.84
C GLU A 79 12.53 15.54 3.60
N MET A 80 11.23 15.71 3.29
CA MET A 80 10.64 17.00 2.87
C MET A 80 10.18 17.90 4.03
N GLY A 81 10.47 17.56 5.29
CA GLY A 81 10.21 18.42 6.45
C GLY A 81 8.73 18.50 6.83
N ASP A 82 8.01 19.55 6.41
CA ASP A 82 6.66 19.89 6.88
C ASP A 82 5.51 19.23 6.09
N TRP A 83 5.80 18.19 5.30
CA TRP A 83 4.84 17.56 4.38
C TRP A 83 4.00 16.43 4.99
N GLY A 84 4.16 16.19 6.30
CA GLY A 84 3.52 15.08 7.00
C GLY A 84 4.22 13.73 6.79
N ASP A 85 3.70 12.69 7.44
CA ASP A 85 4.32 11.34 7.48
C ASP A 85 3.81 10.40 6.38
N GLU A 86 2.80 10.81 5.62
CA GLU A 86 2.16 10.00 4.60
C GLU A 86 2.22 10.70 3.24
N VAL A 87 2.69 9.98 2.23
CA VAL A 87 2.71 10.50 0.86
C VAL A 87 1.27 10.64 0.39
N ILE A 88 0.87 11.85 0.03
CA ILE A 88 -0.42 12.15 -0.59
C ILE A 88 -0.20 13.15 -1.72
N SER A 89 -0.76 12.84 -2.88
CA SER A 89 -0.77 13.76 -4.00
C SER A 89 -1.77 14.90 -3.80
N ASN A 90 -1.28 16.13 -3.89
CA ASN A 90 -2.08 17.35 -4.03
C ASN A 90 -1.98 17.99 -5.43
N ILE A 91 -1.33 17.30 -6.38
CA ILE A 91 -1.26 17.71 -7.80
C ILE A 91 -1.80 16.55 -8.63
N TRP A 92 -2.97 16.71 -9.24
CA TRP A 92 -3.62 15.60 -9.96
C TRP A 92 -3.33 15.64 -11.46
N VAL A 93 -2.04 15.65 -11.82
CA VAL A 93 -1.58 15.70 -13.21
C VAL A 93 -0.77 14.46 -13.54
N ARG A 94 -1.44 13.50 -14.18
CA ARG A 94 -0.78 12.31 -14.70
C ARG A 94 0.12 12.65 -15.89
N SER A 95 -0.38 13.44 -16.85
CA SER A 95 0.35 13.80 -18.08
C SER A 95 -0.18 15.14 -18.66
N PRO A 96 0.68 15.99 -19.24
CA PRO A 96 2.14 15.90 -19.25
C PRO A 96 2.73 16.09 -17.85
N ASN A 97 3.78 15.33 -17.52
CA ASN A 97 4.45 15.38 -16.22
C ASN A 97 5.92 14.96 -16.42
N ALA A 98 6.86 15.83 -16.01
CA ALA A 98 8.30 15.62 -16.21
C ALA A 98 8.92 14.62 -15.21
N LEU A 99 8.17 14.20 -14.18
CA LEU A 99 8.59 13.25 -13.14
C LEU A 99 9.87 13.68 -12.40
N GLN A 100 10.03 14.99 -12.18
CA GLN A 100 11.15 15.54 -11.42
C GLN A 100 10.71 15.80 -9.98
N GLY A 101 11.26 15.03 -9.04
CA GLY A 101 11.00 15.13 -7.61
C GLY A 101 9.81 14.30 -7.14
N ILE A 102 9.77 14.02 -5.84
CA ILE A 102 8.80 13.09 -5.24
C ILE A 102 7.35 13.57 -5.40
N LEU A 103 7.11 14.89 -5.39
CA LEU A 103 5.78 15.44 -5.59
C LEU A 103 5.24 15.20 -7.02
N ALA A 104 6.10 15.30 -8.04
CA ALA A 104 5.72 15.00 -9.41
C ALA A 104 5.45 13.50 -9.63
N GLU A 105 6.19 12.63 -8.93
CA GLU A 105 5.92 11.20 -8.93
C GLU A 105 4.60 10.85 -8.21
N ALA A 106 4.34 11.46 -7.04
CA ALA A 106 3.06 11.33 -6.34
C ALA A 106 1.88 11.77 -7.24
N ALA A 107 2.03 12.89 -7.97
CA ALA A 107 1.07 13.36 -8.95
C ALA A 107 0.78 12.37 -10.10
N ARG A 108 1.77 11.56 -10.46
CA ARG A 108 1.65 10.55 -11.51
C ARG A 108 1.04 9.24 -11.01
N TYR A 109 1.45 8.80 -9.82
CA TYR A 109 1.25 7.43 -9.36
C TYR A 109 0.17 7.26 -8.27
N GLN A 110 -0.22 8.33 -7.57
CA GLN A 110 -1.39 8.31 -6.69
C GLN A 110 -2.59 8.91 -7.43
N ALA A 111 -3.61 8.08 -7.68
CA ALA A 111 -4.73 8.45 -8.53
C ALA A 111 -5.81 9.28 -7.80
N ASP A 112 -5.83 9.25 -6.47
CA ASP A 112 -6.81 9.93 -5.63
C ASP A 112 -6.28 10.14 -4.20
N GLY A 113 -7.10 10.73 -3.32
CA GLY A 113 -6.78 10.98 -1.91
C GLY A 113 -7.03 9.78 -0.98
N SER A 114 -7.28 8.59 -1.54
CA SER A 114 -7.65 7.37 -0.81
C SER A 114 -6.52 6.33 -0.73
N CYS A 115 -5.35 6.64 -1.28
CA CYS A 115 -4.19 5.76 -1.31
C CYS A 115 -2.94 6.37 -0.63
N PRO A 116 -3.01 6.78 0.65
CA PRO A 116 -1.85 7.28 1.38
C PRO A 116 -0.74 6.23 1.47
N ILE A 117 0.52 6.66 1.35
CA ILE A 117 1.68 5.76 1.51
C ILE A 117 2.41 6.14 2.80
N GLY A 118 2.16 5.37 3.86
CA GLY A 118 2.91 5.44 5.13
C GLY A 118 4.06 4.43 5.21
N LYS A 119 4.82 4.46 6.31
CA LYS A 119 6.05 3.67 6.56
C LYS A 119 5.97 2.18 6.21
N GLY A 120 4.87 1.52 6.55
CA GLY A 120 4.69 0.07 6.35
C GLY A 120 4.00 -0.32 5.03
N THR A 121 3.60 0.66 4.21
CA THR A 121 2.70 0.42 3.06
C THR A 121 3.32 -0.48 2.00
N TRP A 122 4.58 -0.23 1.62
CA TRP A 122 5.28 -1.08 0.65
C TRP A 122 5.36 -2.53 1.13
N GLU A 123 5.80 -2.73 2.36
CA GLU A 123 6.01 -4.06 2.94
C GLU A 123 4.69 -4.84 3.06
N ALA A 124 3.64 -4.17 3.54
CA ALA A 124 2.31 -4.76 3.62
C ALA A 124 1.75 -5.13 2.24
N ALA A 125 1.84 -4.22 1.27
CA ALA A 125 1.36 -4.46 -0.10
C ALA A 125 2.15 -5.61 -0.77
N TYR A 126 3.47 -5.65 -0.55
CA TYR A 126 4.33 -6.73 -1.04
C TYR A 126 3.86 -8.10 -0.52
N TRP A 127 3.69 -8.23 0.79
CA TRP A 127 3.26 -9.49 1.41
C TRP A 127 1.80 -9.85 1.13
N SER A 128 0.96 -8.85 0.86
CA SER A 128 -0.39 -9.08 0.32
C SER A 128 -0.33 -9.69 -1.08
N ALA A 129 0.57 -9.18 -1.95
CA ALA A 129 0.80 -9.78 -3.26
C ALA A 129 1.36 -11.21 -3.15
N GLN A 130 2.29 -11.49 -2.23
CA GLN A 130 2.80 -12.86 -1.99
C GLN A 130 1.68 -13.82 -1.55
N THR A 131 0.70 -13.32 -0.79
CA THR A 131 -0.49 -14.10 -0.40
C THR A 131 -1.33 -14.51 -1.60
N ALA A 132 -1.47 -13.63 -2.61
CA ALA A 132 -2.19 -13.94 -3.84
C ALA A 132 -1.44 -14.91 -4.76
N LEU A 133 -0.11 -14.96 -4.68
CA LEU A 133 0.73 -15.86 -5.47
C LEU A 133 0.84 -17.28 -4.86
N GLY A 134 0.51 -17.44 -3.57
CA GLY A 134 0.67 -18.68 -2.79
C GLY A 134 -0.43 -19.73 -2.94
#